data_AF-M2YI86-F1
#
_entry.id   AF-M2YI86-F1
#
_cell.length_a   1.000
_cell.length_b   1.000
_cell.length_c   1.000
_cell.angle_alpha   90.00
_cell.angle_beta   90.00
_cell.angle_gamma   90.00
#
_symmetry.space_group_name_H-M   'P 1'
#
loop_
_entity.id
_entity.type
_entity.pdbx_description
1 polymer ?
#
loop_
_entity_poly.entity_id
_entity_poly.type
_entity_poly.pdbx_seq_one_letter_code
_entity_poly.pdbx_strand_id
1 'polypeptide(L)'
;MAWNALKRAAQTFESKLRMYHLLLAMGFKEIEVGMPCANHSEYEFIRHLVDADLISAGVLVQAITPCSEPAVQRTIESLHGASQAISFTYLPTSDNNYRETILGDSEEEWIARAV
;
A
#
# COMPACT_ATOMS: atom_id res chain seq x y z
N MET A 1 -27.39 13.73 -7.99
CA MET A 1 -26.43 14.58 -8.74
C MET A 1 -25.35 15.19 -7.83
N ALA A 2 -24.71 14.41 -6.94
CA ALA A 2 -23.64 14.92 -6.05
C ALA A 2 -22.38 14.02 -5.99
N TRP A 3 -22.38 12.88 -6.70
CA TRP A 3 -21.28 11.91 -6.66
C TRP A 3 -19.98 12.43 -7.31
N ASN A 4 -20.08 13.26 -8.34
CA ASN A 4 -18.90 13.79 -9.03
C ASN A 4 -18.16 14.91 -8.27
N ALA A 5 -18.77 15.51 -7.24
CA ALA A 5 -18.16 16.60 -6.46
C ALA A 5 -17.10 16.11 -5.45
N LEU A 6 -17.04 14.81 -5.18
CA LEU A 6 -16.08 14.18 -4.26
C LEU A 6 -14.86 13.57 -4.96
N LYS A 7 -14.78 13.60 -6.30
CA LYS A 7 -13.59 13.16 -7.03
C LYS A 7 -12.47 14.18 -6.87
N ARG A 8 -11.80 14.16 -5.72
CA ARG A 8 -10.49 14.79 -5.58
C ARG A 8 -9.57 14.13 -6.60
N ALA A 9 -8.85 14.95 -7.36
CA ALA A 9 -7.84 14.45 -8.28
C ALA A 9 -6.82 13.60 -7.49
N ALA A 10 -6.33 12.52 -8.10
CA ALA A 10 -5.23 11.76 -7.55
C ALA A 10 -4.04 12.69 -7.28
N GLN A 11 -3.29 12.43 -6.21
CA GLN A 11 -2.13 13.24 -5.87
C GLN A 11 -1.07 13.14 -6.98
N THR A 12 -0.49 14.27 -7.36
CA THR A 12 0.70 14.28 -8.22
C THR A 12 1.91 13.75 -7.46
N PHE A 13 2.95 13.33 -8.19
CA PHE A 13 4.21 12.88 -7.59
C PHE A 13 4.80 13.92 -6.62
N GLU A 14 4.86 15.18 -7.04
CA GLU A 14 5.35 16.29 -6.20
C GLU A 14 4.51 16.48 -4.93
N SER A 15 3.18 16.31 -5.03
CA SER A 15 2.28 16.42 -3.88
C SER A 15 2.53 15.29 -2.88
N LYS A 16 2.76 14.05 -3.37
CA LYS A 16 3.11 12.90 -2.54
C LYS A 16 4.45 13.11 -1.83
N LEU A 17 5.47 13.58 -2.56
CA LEU A 17 6.78 13.84 -1.98
C LEU A 17 6.73 14.94 -0.91
N ARG A 18 5.96 16.02 -1.16
CA ARG A 18 5.72 17.07 -0.17
C ARG A 18 5.03 16.52 1.08
N MET A 19 4.01 15.67 0.92
CA MET A 19 3.32 15.03 2.05
C MET A 19 4.28 14.14 2.85
N TYR A 20 5.07 13.30 2.19
CA TYR A 20 6.07 12.45 2.83
C TYR A 20 7.06 13.25 3.68
N HIS A 21 7.64 14.32 3.14
CA HIS A 21 8.55 15.18 3.90
C HIS A 21 7.87 15.91 5.05
N LEU A 22 6.60 16.29 4.91
CA LEU A 22 5.83 16.87 6.01
C LEU A 22 5.67 15.87 7.17
N LEU A 23 5.33 14.61 6.86
CA LEU A 23 5.21 13.56 7.87
C LEU A 23 6.54 13.29 8.58
N LEU A 24 7.66 13.27 7.83
CA LEU A 24 9.00 13.19 8.41
C LEU A 24 9.28 14.36 9.36
N ALA A 25 8.98 15.59 8.94
CA ALA A 25 9.18 16.80 9.75
C ALA A 25 8.34 16.81 11.04
N MET A 26 7.15 16.17 11.01
CA MET A 26 6.31 15.99 12.20
C MET A 26 6.81 14.87 13.13
N GLY A 27 7.77 14.05 12.68
CA GLY A 27 8.38 13.00 13.49
C GLY A 27 7.74 11.61 13.36
N PHE A 28 6.87 11.38 12.36
CA PHE A 28 6.32 10.05 12.10
C PHE A 28 7.43 9.04 11.76
N LYS A 29 7.31 7.83 12.28
CA LYS A 29 8.31 6.75 12.14
C LYS A 29 7.84 5.59 11.27
N GLU A 30 6.53 5.46 11.05
CA GLU A 30 5.93 4.51 10.13
C GLU A 30 5.03 5.29 9.17
N ILE A 31 5.27 5.14 7.87
CA ILE A 31 4.57 5.91 6.84
C ILE A 31 4.13 4.99 5.71
N GLU A 32 2.81 4.83 5.52
CA GLU A 32 2.27 4.14 4.36
C GLU A 32 2.41 5.01 3.10
N VAL A 33 3.06 4.45 2.08
CA VAL A 33 3.47 5.17 0.87
C VAL A 33 2.74 4.71 -0.41
N GLY A 34 1.95 3.63 -0.34
CA GLY A 34 1.02 3.25 -1.40
C GLY A 34 0.72 1.74 -1.51
N MET A 35 -0.02 1.39 -2.56
CA MET A 35 -0.39 0.04 -2.99
C MET A 35 0.27 -0.28 -4.36
N PRO A 36 1.58 -0.59 -4.38
CA PRO A 36 2.37 -0.70 -5.61
C PRO A 36 1.94 -1.86 -6.53
N CYS A 37 1.29 -2.88 -5.99
CA CYS A 37 0.75 -3.97 -6.78
C CYS A 37 -0.44 -3.55 -7.68
N ALA A 38 -1.20 -2.53 -7.27
CA ALA A 38 -2.40 -2.08 -7.96
C ALA A 38 -2.21 -0.78 -8.74
N ASN A 39 -1.19 0.02 -8.39
CA ASN A 39 -0.95 1.32 -9.00
C ASN A 39 0.53 1.52 -9.37
N HIS A 40 0.82 1.62 -10.67
CA HIS A 40 2.19 1.80 -11.15
C HIS A 40 2.83 3.11 -10.68
N SER A 41 2.09 4.22 -10.58
CA SER A 41 2.66 5.47 -10.06
C SER A 41 3.03 5.38 -8.58
N GLU A 42 2.40 4.49 -7.81
CA GLU A 42 2.80 4.20 -6.43
C GLU A 42 4.02 3.30 -6.36
N TYR A 43 4.11 2.32 -7.27
CA TYR A 43 5.34 1.55 -7.46
C TYR A 43 6.53 2.48 -7.73
N GLU A 44 6.42 3.39 -8.70
CA GLU A 44 7.49 4.34 -9.05
C GLU A 44 7.81 5.32 -7.90
N PHE A 45 6.80 5.74 -7.12
CA PHE A 45 7.03 6.58 -5.95
C PHE A 45 7.85 5.86 -4.89
N ILE A 46 7.53 4.59 -4.59
CA ILE A 46 8.30 3.77 -3.64
C ILE A 46 9.72 3.55 -4.18
N ARG A 47 9.87 3.21 -5.46
CA ARG A 47 11.19 3.08 -6.09
C ARG A 47 12.01 4.35 -5.95
N HIS A 48 11.42 5.51 -6.20
CA HIS A 48 12.11 6.78 -6.02
C HIS A 48 12.60 6.97 -4.58
N LEU A 49 11.78 6.66 -3.56
CA LEU A 49 12.20 6.78 -2.16
C LEU A 49 13.37 5.86 -1.83
N VAL A 50 13.37 4.63 -2.36
CA VAL A 50 14.42 3.63 -2.12
C VAL A 50 15.70 3.97 -2.89
N ASP A 51 15.58 4.16 -4.21
CA ASP A 51 16.71 4.33 -5.13
C ASP A 51 17.45 5.66 -4.92
N ALA A 52 16.75 6.70 -4.44
CA ALA A 52 17.35 7.98 -4.11
C ALA A 52 17.71 8.13 -2.60
N ASP A 53 17.65 7.04 -1.83
CA ASP A 53 17.99 7.00 -0.39
C ASP A 53 17.26 8.09 0.45
N LEU A 54 15.96 8.25 0.20
CA LEU A 54 15.13 9.28 0.85
C LEU A 54 14.44 8.77 2.13
N ILE A 55 14.65 7.50 2.48
CA ILE A 55 14.10 6.90 3.70
C ILE A 55 15.03 7.25 4.86
N SER A 56 14.57 8.17 5.70
CA SER A 56 15.37 8.65 6.84
C SER A 56 15.66 7.52 7.83
N ALA A 57 16.83 7.58 8.49
CA ALA A 57 17.22 6.59 9.49
C ALA A 57 16.16 6.45 10.61
N GLY A 58 15.77 5.21 10.90
CA GLY A 58 14.74 4.88 11.90
C GLY A 58 13.31 5.18 11.46
N VAL A 59 13.08 5.43 10.17
CA VAL A 59 11.74 5.48 9.56
C VAL A 59 11.51 4.22 8.74
N LEU A 60 10.32 3.64 8.88
CA LEU A 60 9.84 2.50 8.11
C LEU A 60 8.81 2.98 7.10
N VAL A 61 9.06 2.72 5.82
CA VAL A 61 8.02 2.87 4.80
C VAL A 61 7.17 1.61 4.77
N GLN A 62 5.86 1.79 4.61
CA GLN A 62 4.87 0.72 4.53
C GLN A 62 4.22 0.69 3.16
N ALA A 63 4.10 -0.50 2.57
CA ALA A 63 3.34 -0.72 1.34
C ALA A 63 2.24 -1.76 1.59
N ILE A 64 1.02 -1.44 1.17
CA ILE A 64 -0.14 -2.32 1.36
C ILE A 64 -0.34 -3.26 0.17
N THR A 65 -0.71 -4.50 0.44
CA THR A 65 -0.96 -5.54 -0.57
C THR A 65 -2.08 -6.47 -0.14
N PRO A 66 -2.94 -6.96 -1.05
CA PRO A 66 -3.88 -8.02 -0.72
C PRO A 66 -3.12 -9.36 -0.52
N CYS A 67 -3.74 -10.31 0.17
CA CYS A 67 -3.29 -11.71 0.23
C CYS A 67 -3.41 -12.40 -1.14
N SER A 68 -2.48 -12.09 -2.05
CA SER A 68 -2.36 -12.67 -3.39
C SER A 68 -0.88 -12.73 -3.75
N GLU A 69 -0.38 -13.91 -4.09
CA GLU A 69 1.05 -14.13 -4.33
C GLU A 69 1.66 -13.16 -5.36
N PRO A 70 1.08 -12.93 -6.55
CA PRO A 70 1.60 -11.94 -7.50
C PRO A 70 1.60 -10.50 -6.95
N ALA A 71 0.61 -10.16 -6.14
CA ALA A 71 0.49 -8.82 -5.56
C ALA A 71 1.52 -8.60 -4.44
N VAL A 72 1.70 -9.60 -3.58
CA VAL A 72 2.74 -9.61 -2.54
C VAL A 72 4.11 -9.52 -3.20
N GLN A 73 4.40 -10.36 -4.20
CA GLN A 73 5.68 -10.33 -4.90
C GLN A 73 5.97 -8.94 -5.48
N ARG A 74 5.03 -8.35 -6.21
CA ARG A 74 5.20 -7.01 -6.79
C ARG A 74 5.38 -5.92 -5.73
N THR A 75 4.74 -6.08 -4.57
CA THR A 75 4.89 -5.15 -3.45
C THR A 75 6.28 -5.26 -2.82
N ILE A 76 6.77 -6.48 -2.61
CA ILE A 76 8.13 -6.73 -2.13
C ILE A 76 9.18 -6.21 -3.11
N GLU A 77 8.98 -6.42 -4.42
CA GLU A 77 9.86 -5.87 -5.47
C GLU A 77 9.96 -4.34 -5.38
N SER A 78 8.86 -3.65 -5.12
CA SER A 78 8.89 -2.18 -4.96
C SER A 78 9.75 -1.74 -3.77
N LEU A 79 9.76 -2.51 -2.67
CA LEU A 79 10.50 -2.22 -1.44
C LEU A 79 11.97 -2.70 -1.48
N HIS A 80 12.35 -3.49 -2.48
CA HIS A 80 13.67 -4.11 -2.55
C HIS A 80 14.79 -3.07 -2.55
N GLY A 81 15.73 -3.19 -1.59
CA GLY A 81 16.83 -2.26 -1.39
C GLY A 81 16.63 -1.32 -0.19
N ALA A 82 15.40 -1.17 0.32
CA ALA A 82 15.18 -0.51 1.60
C ALA A 82 15.88 -1.28 2.72
N SER A 83 16.52 -0.58 3.66
CA SER A 83 17.19 -1.21 4.81
C SER A 83 16.20 -1.95 5.70
N GLN A 84 15.01 -1.36 5.92
CA GLN A 84 13.85 -1.94 6.59
C GLN A 84 12.56 -1.35 5.99
N ALA A 85 11.51 -2.16 5.89
CA ALA A 85 10.19 -1.74 5.42
C ALA A 85 9.09 -2.66 5.97
N ILE A 86 7.84 -2.19 5.93
CA ILE A 86 6.66 -2.96 6.31
C ILE A 86 5.89 -3.36 5.04
N SER A 87 5.70 -4.67 4.84
CA SER A 87 4.72 -5.18 3.87
C SER A 87 3.41 -5.43 4.60
N PHE A 88 2.44 -4.53 4.43
CA PHE A 88 1.13 -4.64 5.08
C PHE A 88 0.19 -5.48 4.21
N THR A 89 0.06 -6.76 4.54
CA THR A 89 -0.85 -7.67 3.85
C THR A 89 -2.24 -7.63 4.48
N TYR A 90 -3.31 -7.62 3.67
CA TYR A 90 -4.68 -7.67 4.16
C TYR A 90 -5.54 -8.73 3.46
N LEU A 91 -6.50 -9.25 4.23
CA LEU A 91 -7.61 -10.09 3.77
C LEU A 91 -8.91 -9.59 4.41
N PRO A 92 -9.93 -9.17 3.64
CA PRO A 92 -11.21 -8.72 4.22
C PRO A 92 -11.99 -9.90 4.82
N THR A 93 -12.47 -9.77 6.06
CA THR A 93 -13.07 -10.87 6.84
C THR A 93 -14.57 -10.74 7.08
N SER A 94 -15.27 -9.79 6.45
CA SER A 94 -16.72 -9.66 6.63
C SER A 94 -17.49 -10.79 5.93
N ASP A 95 -18.10 -11.68 6.71
CA ASP A 95 -18.79 -12.88 6.24
C ASP A 95 -19.93 -12.61 5.25
N ASN A 96 -21.05 -12.06 5.73
CA ASN A 96 -22.28 -11.96 4.94
C ASN A 96 -22.14 -11.05 3.70
N ASN A 97 -21.26 -10.04 3.75
CA ASN A 97 -21.14 -9.05 2.68
C ASN A 97 -20.04 -9.42 1.68
N TYR A 98 -18.79 -9.54 2.13
CA TYR A 98 -17.68 -9.68 1.20
C TYR A 98 -17.42 -11.13 0.79
N ARG A 99 -17.30 -12.04 1.77
CA ARG A 99 -17.01 -13.45 1.49
C ARG A 99 -18.18 -14.13 0.78
N GLU A 100 -19.39 -14.02 1.32
CA GLU A 100 -20.57 -14.72 0.79
C GLU A 100 -21.22 -14.01 -0.41
N THR A 101 -21.50 -12.71 -0.29
CA THR A 101 -22.27 -11.99 -1.33
C THR A 101 -21.41 -11.55 -2.52
N ILE A 102 -20.19 -11.07 -2.27
CA ILE A 102 -19.32 -10.55 -3.35
C ILE A 102 -18.48 -11.66 -4.00
N LEU A 103 -17.84 -12.50 -3.19
CA LEU A 103 -16.91 -13.53 -3.69
C LEU A 103 -17.55 -14.91 -3.88
N GLY A 104 -18.52 -15.27 -3.03
CA GLY A 104 -19.13 -16.60 -3.04
C GLY A 104 -18.20 -17.71 -2.52
N ASP A 105 -17.15 -17.35 -1.77
CA ASP A 105 -16.15 -18.29 -1.25
C ASP A 105 -16.60 -18.93 0.09
N SER A 106 -16.19 -20.17 0.34
CA SER A 106 -16.35 -20.79 1.66
C SER A 106 -15.40 -20.16 2.69
N GLU A 107 -15.73 -20.26 3.98
CA GLU A 107 -14.86 -19.77 5.05
C GLU A 107 -13.50 -20.50 5.06
N GLU A 108 -13.50 -21.81 4.84
CA GLU A 108 -12.28 -22.62 4.82
C GLU A 108 -11.34 -22.21 3.67
N GLU A 109 -11.87 -22.07 2.45
CA GLU A 109 -11.10 -21.58 1.30
C GLU A 109 -10.61 -20.15 1.50
N TRP A 110 -11.40 -19.33 2.19
CA TRP A 110 -11.05 -17.94 2.45
C TRP A 110 -9.91 -17.80 3.47
N ILE A 111 -9.97 -18.56 4.57
CA ILE A 111 -8.90 -18.63 5.56
C ILE A 111 -7.62 -19.19 4.93
N ALA A 112 -7.72 -20.19 4.07
CA ALA A 112 -6.57 -20.76 3.37
C ALA A 112 -5.83 -19.77 2.45
N ARG A 113 -6.46 -18.63 2.11
CA ARG A 113 -5.81 -17.55 1.35
C ARG A 113 -5.05 -16.56 2.23
N ALA A 114 -5.30 -16.53 3.54
CA ALA A 114 -4.47 -15.77 4.46
C ALA A 114 -3.10 -16.46 4.53
N VAL A 115 -2.12 -15.88 3.82
CA VAL A 115 -0.74 -16.35 3.79
C VAL A 115 -0.11 -16.29 5.18
#